data_AF-A0A7J5YG45-F1
#
_entry.id   AF-A0A7J5YG45-F1
#
_cell.length_a   1.000
_cell.length_b   1.000
_cell.length_c   1.000
_cell.angle_alpha   90.00
_cell.angle_beta   90.00
_cell.angle_gamma   90.00
#
_symmetry.space_group_name_H-M   'P 1'
#
loop_
_entity.id
_entity.type
_entity.pdbx_description
1 polymer ?
#
loop_
_entity_poly.entity_id
_entity_poly.type
_entity_poly.pdbx_seq_one_letter_code
_entity_poly.pdbx_strand_id
1 'polypeptide(L)'
;MEFNKLKTLWIFCLCLVGKSWTERSTSDNHIVENGVSDFCRIDEKLCNDQNEVLSYEAIRSIHKQMDDDANGNVDVSETDGFLREDLNYHDPKAKHNTFHGDDQFISVEDLWKAWKGSEVYNWTLDEVVEWLITYVELPQYVEAFRKMNFNGSVMPRLAVKNTSLTLSILKILDRSHVQKLQLKSLDTVLFGAPLSM
;
A
#
# COMPACT_ATOMS: atom_id res chain seq x y z
N MET A 1 19.67 -58.02 0.81
CA MET A 1 19.84 -57.67 -0.61
C MET A 1 19.03 -56.40 -0.86
N GLU A 2 19.37 -55.28 -0.22
CA GLU A 2 20.39 -54.29 -0.63
C GLU A 2 20.16 -53.73 -2.05
N PHE A 3 19.25 -52.76 -2.16
CA PHE A 3 19.21 -51.80 -3.28
C PHE A 3 20.10 -50.60 -2.91
N ASN A 4 21.39 -50.74 -3.18
CA ASN A 4 22.33 -49.63 -3.25
C ASN A 4 22.45 -49.16 -4.69
N LYS A 5 22.17 -47.88 -4.94
CA LYS A 5 22.88 -46.96 -5.87
C LYS A 5 22.00 -45.73 -6.14
N LEU A 6 22.29 -44.62 -5.46
CA LEU A 6 22.76 -43.37 -6.08
C LEU A 6 22.89 -42.27 -5.01
N LYS A 7 24.11 -42.06 -4.50
CA LYS A 7 24.53 -40.80 -3.85
C LYS A 7 25.94 -40.47 -4.30
N THR A 8 26.09 -39.40 -5.08
CA THR A 8 27.27 -38.50 -5.23
C THR A 8 26.95 -37.57 -6.40
N LEU A 9 26.46 -36.34 -6.22
CA LEU A 9 27.14 -35.13 -5.72
C LEU A 9 28.45 -34.85 -6.46
N TRP A 10 28.38 -34.03 -7.51
CA TRP A 10 29.53 -33.30 -8.04
C TRP A 10 29.19 -31.82 -8.17
N ILE A 11 29.80 -31.06 -7.27
CA ILE A 11 29.91 -29.62 -7.26
C ILE A 11 30.84 -29.22 -8.41
N PHE A 12 30.39 -28.33 -9.29
CA PHE A 12 31.30 -27.47 -10.05
C PHE A 12 30.94 -26.01 -9.83
N CYS A 13 31.87 -25.35 -9.15
CA CYS A 13 32.01 -23.92 -8.99
C CYS A 13 32.41 -23.31 -10.34
N LEU A 14 31.92 -22.12 -10.67
CA LEU A 14 32.76 -21.01 -11.13
C LEU A 14 31.95 -19.71 -11.16
N CYS A 15 32.32 -18.84 -10.22
CA CYS A 15 32.05 -17.42 -10.21
C CYS A 15 32.45 -16.75 -11.53
N LEU A 16 31.77 -15.63 -11.84
CA LEU A 16 32.29 -14.38 -12.43
C LEU A 16 31.29 -13.76 -13.42
N VAL A 17 30.34 -12.97 -12.92
CA VAL A 17 30.10 -11.61 -13.42
C VAL A 17 29.75 -10.74 -12.21
N GLY A 18 30.79 -10.26 -11.54
CA GLY A 18 30.68 -9.05 -10.74
C GLY A 18 30.59 -7.87 -11.70
N LYS A 19 29.42 -7.24 -11.79
CA LYS A 19 29.34 -5.83 -12.16
C LYS A 19 28.84 -5.07 -10.94
N SER A 20 29.83 -4.41 -10.34
CA SER A 20 29.76 -3.29 -9.40
C SER A 20 28.40 -2.62 -9.36
N TRP A 21 27.67 -2.83 -8.26
CA TRP A 21 26.66 -1.89 -7.81
C TRP A 21 27.42 -0.66 -7.30
N THR A 22 27.50 0.36 -8.13
CA THR A 22 27.89 1.69 -7.68
C THR A 22 26.63 2.36 -7.20
N GLU A 23 26.46 2.38 -5.87
CA GLU A 23 25.51 3.23 -5.17
C GLU A 23 25.69 4.67 -5.65
N ARG A 24 24.58 5.29 -6.06
CA ARG A 24 24.48 6.75 -6.17
C ARG A 24 23.26 7.19 -5.37
N SER A 25 23.50 7.35 -4.07
CA SER A 25 22.60 7.98 -3.10
C SER A 25 22.51 9.48 -3.36
N THR A 26 21.74 9.89 -4.38
CA THR A 26 21.46 11.31 -4.64
C THR A 26 20.06 11.58 -5.21
N SER A 27 19.23 10.56 -5.44
CA SER A 27 17.90 10.73 -6.07
C SER A 27 16.69 10.74 -5.12
N ASP A 28 16.82 10.23 -3.89
CA ASP A 28 15.65 10.12 -2.99
C ASP A 28 15.23 11.49 -2.40
N ASN A 29 16.19 12.35 -2.08
CA ASN A 29 15.89 13.66 -1.47
C ASN A 29 15.11 14.59 -2.42
N HIS A 30 15.40 14.55 -3.74
CA HIS A 30 14.73 15.41 -4.72
C HIS A 30 13.28 14.98 -5.00
N ILE A 31 12.99 13.68 -4.90
CA ILE A 31 11.63 13.13 -5.11
C ILE A 31 10.75 13.44 -3.90
N VAL A 32 11.32 13.37 -2.69
CA VAL A 32 10.64 13.73 -1.43
C VAL A 32 10.39 15.24 -1.35
N GLU A 33 11.38 16.09 -1.68
CA GLU A 33 11.19 17.55 -1.69
C GLU A 33 10.09 18.02 -2.65
N ASN A 34 10.06 17.48 -3.88
CA ASN A 34 8.98 17.78 -4.83
C ASN A 34 7.62 17.25 -4.35
N GLY A 35 7.58 16.08 -3.70
CA GLY A 35 6.37 15.52 -3.14
C GLY A 35 5.76 16.37 -2.02
N VAL A 36 6.61 16.92 -1.15
CA VAL A 36 6.19 17.81 -0.06
C VAL A 36 5.70 19.16 -0.60
N SER A 37 6.38 19.74 -1.59
CA SER A 37 5.92 21.01 -2.19
C SER A 37 4.58 20.86 -2.90
N ASP A 38 4.37 19.76 -3.61
CA ASP A 38 3.09 19.45 -4.25
C ASP A 38 1.99 19.25 -3.20
N PHE A 39 2.31 18.57 -2.10
CA PHE A 39 1.36 18.37 -1.02
C PHE A 39 0.95 19.68 -0.36
N CYS A 40 1.87 20.61 -0.13
CA CYS A 40 1.53 21.94 0.40
C CYS A 40 0.62 22.75 -0.51
N ARG A 41 0.66 22.54 -1.84
CA ARG A 41 -0.30 23.15 -2.77
C ARG A 41 -1.70 22.57 -2.60
N ILE A 42 -1.80 21.27 -2.33
CA ILE A 42 -3.05 20.53 -2.22
C ILE A 42 -3.69 20.71 -0.83
N ASP A 43 -2.87 20.69 0.22
CA ASP A 43 -3.30 20.68 1.61
C ASP A 43 -2.32 21.43 2.51
N GLU A 44 -2.35 22.76 2.39
CA GLU A 44 -1.48 23.69 3.12
C GLU A 44 -1.45 23.44 4.64
N LYS A 45 -2.57 22.99 5.21
CA LYS A 45 -2.69 22.76 6.66
C LYS A 45 -1.95 21.51 7.12
N LEU A 46 -1.99 20.45 6.32
CA LEU A 46 -1.45 19.14 6.70
C LEU A 46 -0.05 18.89 6.16
N CYS A 47 0.42 19.68 5.21
CA CYS A 47 1.71 19.44 4.57
C CYS A 47 2.94 19.59 5.48
N ASN A 48 2.76 20.17 6.67
CA ASN A 48 3.79 20.24 7.71
C ASN A 48 3.71 19.09 8.73
N ASP A 49 2.67 18.26 8.67
CA ASP A 49 2.54 17.06 9.49
C ASP A 49 3.25 15.88 8.81
N GLN A 50 4.26 15.32 9.47
CA GLN A 50 5.06 14.25 8.91
C GLN A 50 4.26 12.96 8.66
N ASN A 51 3.24 12.66 9.48
CA ASN A 51 2.40 11.48 9.25
C ASN A 51 1.51 11.68 8.02
N GLU A 52 0.96 12.88 7.85
CA GLU A 52 0.13 13.21 6.69
C GLU A 52 0.95 13.24 5.41
N VAL A 53 2.18 13.78 5.45
CA VAL A 53 3.13 13.71 4.32
C VAL A 53 3.39 12.26 3.91
N LEU A 54 3.69 11.38 4.87
CA LEU A 54 3.93 9.96 4.59
C LEU A 54 2.67 9.25 4.06
N SER A 55 1.49 9.63 4.55
CA SER A 55 0.22 9.09 4.04
C SER A 55 -0.08 9.60 2.61
N TYR A 56 0.22 10.86 2.31
CA TYR A 56 0.11 11.41 0.96
C TYR A 56 1.10 10.76 -0.01
N GLU A 57 2.34 10.50 0.40
CA GLU A 57 3.30 9.73 -0.39
C GLU A 57 2.81 8.30 -0.67
N ALA A 58 2.16 7.67 0.31
CA ALA A 58 1.55 6.38 0.11
C ALA A 58 0.38 6.44 -0.89
N ILE A 59 -0.48 7.47 -0.82
CA ILE A 59 -1.53 7.71 -1.83
C ILE A 59 -0.94 7.90 -3.22
N ARG A 60 0.15 8.67 -3.38
CA ARG A 60 0.88 8.80 -4.66
C ARG A 60 1.37 7.46 -5.16
N SER A 61 1.87 6.60 -4.28
CA SER A 61 2.33 5.27 -4.66
C SER A 61 1.19 4.34 -5.05
N ILE A 62 -0.02 4.49 -4.47
CA ILE A 62 -1.21 3.75 -4.87
C ILE A 62 -1.67 4.22 -6.24
N HIS A 63 -1.82 5.54 -6.44
CA HIS A 63 -2.18 6.15 -7.72
C HIS A 63 -1.24 5.69 -8.83
N LYS A 64 0.07 5.72 -8.60
CA LYS A 64 1.09 5.23 -9.55
C LYS A 64 1.00 3.74 -9.88
N GLN A 65 0.44 2.91 -9.00
CA GLN A 65 0.21 1.48 -9.30
C GLN A 65 -1.00 1.28 -10.20
N MET A 66 -1.88 2.27 -10.30
CA MET A 66 -3.10 2.23 -11.13
C MET A 66 -2.92 2.98 -12.45
N ASP A 67 -2.14 4.06 -12.48
CA ASP A 67 -1.83 4.89 -13.67
C ASP A 67 -0.77 4.17 -14.54
N ASP A 68 -1.24 3.25 -15.38
CA ASP A 68 -0.42 2.34 -16.18
C ASP A 68 0.30 3.07 -17.33
N ASP A 69 -0.32 4.09 -17.92
CA ASP A 69 0.29 4.89 -18.99
C ASP A 69 1.14 6.07 -18.47
N ALA A 70 1.08 6.33 -17.15
CA ALA A 70 1.78 7.38 -16.43
C ALA A 70 1.48 8.80 -16.95
N ASN A 71 0.24 9.03 -17.42
CA ASN A 71 -0.21 10.34 -17.91
C ASN A 71 -0.57 11.32 -16.77
N GLY A 72 -0.61 10.84 -15.52
CA GLY A 72 -0.93 11.61 -14.33
C GLY A 72 -2.38 11.49 -13.86
N ASN A 73 -3.19 10.67 -14.52
CA ASN A 73 -4.57 10.38 -14.15
C ASN A 73 -4.86 8.90 -14.33
N VAL A 74 -5.70 8.35 -13.46
CA VAL A 74 -6.24 7.00 -13.61
C VAL A 74 -7.58 7.08 -14.31
N ASP A 75 -7.71 6.40 -15.45
CA ASP A 75 -8.99 6.26 -16.16
C ASP A 75 -9.77 4.99 -15.75
N VAL A 76 -10.98 4.84 -16.31
CA VAL A 76 -11.88 3.73 -16.00
C VAL A 76 -11.31 2.36 -16.42
N SER A 77 -10.57 2.34 -17.53
CA SER A 77 -9.98 1.11 -18.09
C SER A 77 -8.80 0.66 -17.22
N GLU A 78 -7.96 1.61 -16.81
CA GLU A 78 -6.85 1.37 -15.87
C GLU A 78 -7.36 0.86 -14.52
N THR A 79 -8.42 1.47 -13.97
CA THR A 79 -9.06 1.00 -12.75
C THR A 79 -9.66 -0.41 -12.91
N ASP A 80 -10.25 -0.74 -14.07
CA ASP A 80 -10.77 -2.10 -14.33
C ASP A 80 -9.64 -3.14 -14.34
N GLY A 81 -8.53 -2.82 -15.01
CA GLY A 81 -7.32 -3.66 -15.06
C GLY A 81 -6.79 -3.93 -13.65
N PHE A 82 -6.52 -2.87 -12.89
CA PHE A 82 -6.01 -2.96 -11.52
C PHE A 82 -6.93 -3.79 -10.61
N LEU A 83 -8.25 -3.58 -10.68
CA LEU A 83 -9.19 -4.31 -9.82
C LEU A 83 -9.20 -5.81 -10.10
N ARG A 84 -9.08 -6.21 -11.37
CA ARG A 84 -9.07 -7.63 -11.78
C ARG A 84 -7.73 -8.29 -11.53
N GLU A 85 -6.63 -7.60 -11.83
CA GLU A 85 -5.29 -8.17 -11.86
C GLU A 85 -4.62 -8.12 -10.49
N ASP A 86 -4.69 -6.98 -9.78
CA ASP A 86 -3.99 -6.77 -8.52
C ASP A 86 -4.85 -7.08 -7.29
N LEU A 87 -6.14 -6.70 -7.34
CA LEU A 87 -7.09 -6.94 -6.24
C LEU A 87 -7.94 -8.20 -6.41
N ASN A 88 -7.87 -8.87 -7.57
CA ASN A 88 -8.57 -10.12 -7.89
C ASN A 88 -10.12 -10.05 -7.76
N TYR A 89 -10.71 -8.89 -8.05
CA TYR A 89 -12.16 -8.73 -8.11
C TYR A 89 -12.74 -9.35 -9.38
N HIS A 90 -13.75 -10.21 -9.21
CA HIS A 90 -14.42 -10.87 -10.33
C HIS A 90 -15.49 -9.98 -11.00
N ASP A 91 -16.16 -9.12 -10.22
CA ASP A 91 -17.11 -8.11 -10.70
C ASP A 91 -16.80 -6.73 -10.08
N PRO A 92 -15.98 -5.89 -10.75
CA PRO A 92 -15.58 -4.58 -10.24
C PRO A 92 -16.64 -3.49 -10.40
N LYS A 93 -17.81 -3.77 -10.99
CA LYS A 93 -18.75 -2.72 -11.43
C LYS A 93 -19.23 -1.80 -10.30
N ALA A 94 -19.49 -2.34 -9.11
CA ALA A 94 -19.86 -1.53 -7.95
C ALA A 94 -18.68 -0.66 -7.44
N LYS A 95 -17.46 -1.16 -7.58
CA LYS A 95 -16.23 -0.49 -7.16
C LYS A 95 -15.82 0.61 -8.13
N HIS A 96 -16.06 0.43 -9.43
CA HIS A 96 -15.92 1.50 -10.43
C HIS A 96 -16.74 2.73 -10.08
N ASN A 97 -18.04 2.53 -9.82
CA ASN A 97 -18.93 3.65 -9.47
C ASN A 97 -18.51 4.35 -8.17
N THR A 98 -17.90 3.61 -7.24
CA THR A 98 -17.42 4.16 -5.97
C THR A 98 -16.15 4.98 -6.17
N PHE A 99 -15.24 4.53 -7.04
CA PHE A 99 -13.95 5.17 -7.26
C PHE A 99 -14.04 6.38 -8.20
N HIS A 100 -14.78 6.25 -9.29
CA HIS A 100 -14.92 7.30 -10.31
C HIS A 100 -16.12 8.22 -10.06
N GLY A 101 -17.25 7.70 -9.59
CA GLY A 101 -18.51 8.46 -9.61
C GLY A 101 -18.84 8.94 -11.02
N ASP A 102 -18.86 10.26 -11.22
CA ASP A 102 -19.03 10.91 -12.53
C ASP A 102 -17.69 11.30 -13.21
N ASP A 103 -16.56 11.19 -12.51
CA ASP A 103 -15.24 11.61 -12.97
C ASP A 103 -14.53 10.48 -13.75
N GLN A 104 -14.19 10.75 -15.01
CA GLN A 104 -13.53 9.74 -15.87
C GLN A 104 -12.02 9.62 -15.63
N PHE A 105 -11.42 10.59 -14.96
CA PHE A 105 -9.98 10.70 -14.75
C PHE A 105 -9.72 11.10 -13.30
N ILE A 106 -9.02 10.25 -12.55
CA ILE A 106 -8.70 10.49 -11.14
C ILE A 106 -7.23 10.88 -11.02
N SER A 107 -6.97 12.13 -10.65
CA SER A 107 -5.61 12.59 -10.33
C SER A 107 -5.19 12.17 -8.92
N VAL A 108 -3.90 12.33 -8.60
CA VAL A 108 -3.40 12.17 -7.21
C VAL A 108 -4.14 13.08 -6.23
N GLU A 109 -4.45 14.31 -6.65
CA GLU A 109 -5.12 15.30 -5.82
C GLU A 109 -6.57 14.87 -5.50
N ASP A 110 -7.26 14.29 -6.48
CA ASP A 110 -8.62 13.77 -6.31
C ASP A 110 -8.62 12.57 -5.38
N LEU A 111 -7.68 11.64 -5.57
CA LEU A 111 -7.54 10.47 -4.69
C LEU A 111 -7.24 10.87 -3.24
N TRP A 112 -6.36 11.85 -3.03
CA TRP A 112 -6.08 12.39 -1.69
C TRP A 112 -7.33 12.99 -1.05
N LYS A 113 -8.07 13.83 -1.78
CA LYS A 113 -9.29 14.49 -1.27
C LYS A 113 -10.39 13.48 -0.96
N ALA A 114 -10.59 12.48 -1.82
CA ALA A 114 -11.56 11.42 -1.61
C ALA A 114 -11.22 10.59 -0.36
N TRP A 115 -9.96 10.16 -0.23
CA TRP A 115 -9.46 9.46 0.94
C TRP A 115 -9.65 10.29 2.23
N LYS A 116 -9.16 11.53 2.25
CA LYS A 116 -9.23 12.42 3.41
C LYS A 116 -10.68 12.76 3.81
N GLY A 117 -11.58 12.85 2.83
CA GLY A 117 -13.00 13.10 3.05
C GLY A 117 -13.79 11.87 3.51
N SER A 118 -13.20 10.68 3.49
CA SER A 118 -13.87 9.43 3.88
C SER A 118 -14.08 9.32 5.40
N GLU A 119 -15.01 8.45 5.81
CA GLU A 119 -15.17 8.09 7.22
C GLU A 119 -13.91 7.40 7.76
N VAL A 120 -13.22 6.62 6.92
CA VAL A 120 -12.05 5.83 7.29
C VAL A 120 -10.93 6.73 7.77
N TYR A 121 -10.71 7.89 7.14
CA TYR A 121 -9.70 8.86 7.58
C TYR A 121 -9.89 9.26 9.05
N ASN A 122 -11.14 9.31 9.51
CA ASN A 122 -11.52 9.72 10.85
C ASN A 122 -11.61 8.58 11.87
N TRP A 123 -11.30 7.34 11.48
CA TRP A 123 -11.32 6.23 12.43
C TRP A 123 -10.38 6.46 13.60
N THR A 124 -10.89 6.11 14.76
CA THR A 124 -10.13 6.02 16.01
C THR A 124 -9.23 4.78 16.01
N LEU A 125 -8.34 4.71 17.01
CA LEU A 125 -7.53 3.52 17.24
C LEU A 125 -8.41 2.26 17.44
N ASP A 126 -9.51 2.38 18.16
CA ASP A 126 -10.37 1.23 18.43
C ASP A 126 -11.10 0.74 17.17
N GLU A 127 -11.51 1.65 16.28
CA GLU A 127 -12.09 1.28 14.98
C GLU A 127 -11.06 0.60 14.06
N VAL A 128 -9.82 1.10 14.02
CA VAL A 128 -8.74 0.42 13.27
C VAL A 128 -8.42 -0.96 13.86
N VAL A 129 -8.46 -1.09 15.19
CA VAL A 129 -8.26 -2.39 15.85
C VAL A 129 -9.40 -3.35 15.54
N GLU A 130 -10.65 -2.88 15.56
CA GLU A 130 -11.80 -3.71 15.20
C GLU A 130 -11.69 -4.17 13.75
N TRP A 131 -11.39 -3.25 12.82
CA TRP A 131 -11.11 -3.57 11.42
C TRP A 131 -10.02 -4.64 11.25
N LEU A 132 -8.93 -4.55 12.01
CA LEU A 132 -7.84 -5.54 11.99
C LEU A 132 -8.32 -6.93 12.44
N ILE A 133 -9.22 -6.99 13.41
CA ILE A 133 -9.75 -8.24 13.96
C ILE A 133 -10.82 -8.84 13.05
N THR A 134 -11.79 -8.04 12.60
CA THR A 134 -13.00 -8.54 11.93
C THR A 134 -12.86 -8.62 10.42
N TYR A 135 -12.18 -7.65 9.80
CA TYR A 135 -12.09 -7.56 8.34
C TYR A 135 -10.78 -8.08 7.78
N VAL A 136 -9.66 -7.81 8.46
CA VAL A 136 -8.33 -8.33 8.09
C VAL A 136 -8.12 -9.74 8.67
N GLU A 137 -8.78 -10.05 9.80
CA GLU A 137 -8.66 -11.31 10.54
C GLU A 137 -7.22 -11.58 11.00
N LEU A 138 -6.56 -10.56 11.54
CA LEU A 138 -5.21 -10.66 12.11
C LEU A 138 -5.15 -10.15 13.57
N PRO A 139 -5.95 -10.71 14.49
CA PRO A 139 -6.04 -10.26 15.89
C PRO A 139 -4.70 -10.34 16.64
N GLN A 140 -3.75 -11.16 16.20
CA GLN A 140 -2.43 -11.31 16.82
C GLN A 140 -1.56 -10.05 16.77
N TYR A 141 -1.90 -9.06 15.93
CA TYR A 141 -1.13 -7.81 15.81
C TYR A 141 -1.76 -6.60 16.52
N VAL A 142 -2.86 -6.79 17.24
CA VAL A 142 -3.58 -5.71 17.95
C VAL A 142 -2.66 -4.90 18.86
N GLU A 143 -1.81 -5.57 19.64
CA GLU A 143 -0.86 -4.89 20.54
C GLU A 143 0.13 -4.00 19.78
N ALA A 144 0.57 -4.40 18.59
CA ALA A 144 1.45 -3.58 17.76
C ALA A 144 0.72 -2.33 17.26
N PHE A 145 -0.53 -2.46 16.79
CA PHE A 145 -1.35 -1.35 16.33
C PHE A 145 -1.67 -0.36 17.47
N ARG A 146 -2.03 -0.88 18.66
CA ARG A 146 -2.26 -0.07 19.86
C ARG A 146 -1.00 0.67 20.30
N LYS A 147 0.16 -0.01 20.32
CA LYS A 147 1.44 0.60 20.69
C LYS A 147 1.83 1.74 19.75
N MET A 148 1.52 1.61 18.47
CA MET A 148 1.80 2.65 17.48
C MET A 148 0.74 3.76 17.43
N ASN A 149 -0.36 3.61 18.19
CA ASN A 149 -1.50 4.51 18.19
C ASN A 149 -2.04 4.78 16.77
N PHE A 150 -2.16 3.71 15.98
CA PHE A 150 -2.64 3.79 14.61
C PHE A 150 -4.12 4.12 14.55
N ASN A 151 -4.47 5.12 13.77
CA ASN A 151 -5.82 5.60 13.51
C ASN A 151 -6.07 5.62 11.99
N GLY A 152 -7.24 6.09 11.57
CA GLY A 152 -7.67 6.15 10.17
C GLY A 152 -6.64 6.73 9.21
N SER A 153 -5.96 7.81 9.58
CA SER A 153 -4.96 8.49 8.74
C SER A 153 -3.83 7.59 8.24
N VAL A 154 -3.55 6.46 8.89
CA VAL A 154 -2.41 5.60 8.56
C VAL A 154 -2.70 4.57 7.46
N MET A 155 -3.97 4.38 7.09
CA MET A 155 -4.39 3.27 6.20
C MET A 155 -3.67 3.27 4.85
N PRO A 156 -3.40 4.41 4.17
CA PRO A 156 -2.60 4.43 2.94
C PRO A 156 -1.20 3.85 3.14
N ARG A 157 -0.57 4.13 4.29
CA ARG A 157 0.77 3.61 4.62
C ARG A 157 0.79 2.09 4.81
N LEU A 158 -0.33 1.52 5.25
CA LEU A 158 -0.51 0.07 5.38
C LEU A 158 -0.81 -0.61 4.03
N ALA A 159 -1.37 0.12 3.07
CA ALA A 159 -1.71 -0.37 1.73
C ALA A 159 -0.48 -0.51 0.80
N VAL A 160 0.62 0.19 1.09
CA VAL A 160 1.83 0.17 0.26
C VAL A 160 2.91 -0.77 0.79
N LYS A 161 3.82 -1.18 -0.10
CA LYS A 161 4.96 -2.01 0.28
C LYS A 161 6.02 -1.22 1.06
N ASN A 162 5.93 -1.26 2.38
CA ASN A 162 6.94 -0.73 3.28
C ASN A 162 7.48 -1.82 4.23
N THR A 163 8.66 -2.35 3.90
CA THR A 163 9.32 -3.42 4.68
C THR A 163 9.73 -2.94 6.08
N SER A 164 10.10 -1.68 6.25
CA SER A 164 10.45 -1.12 7.55
C SER A 164 9.23 -1.13 8.49
N LEU A 165 8.09 -0.63 8.01
CA LEU A 165 6.82 -0.62 8.75
C LEU A 165 6.36 -2.05 9.11
N THR A 166 6.30 -2.94 8.12
CA THR A 166 5.74 -4.28 8.31
C THR A 166 6.65 -5.20 9.12
N LEU A 167 7.95 -5.23 8.86
CA LEU A 167 8.89 -6.14 9.54
C LEU A 167 9.49 -5.55 10.81
N SER A 168 9.90 -4.29 10.80
CA SER A 168 10.67 -3.72 11.92
C SER A 168 9.74 -3.13 12.99
N ILE A 169 8.70 -2.40 12.57
CA ILE A 169 7.77 -1.72 13.47
C ILE A 169 6.68 -2.68 13.94
N LEU A 170 5.93 -3.27 13.00
CA LEU A 170 4.79 -4.15 13.31
C LEU A 170 5.19 -5.61 13.58
N LYS A 171 6.41 -6.01 13.21
CA LYS A 171 6.95 -7.37 13.43
C LYS A 171 6.11 -8.48 12.78
N ILE A 172 5.50 -8.19 11.63
CA ILE A 172 4.72 -9.14 10.83
C ILE A 172 5.69 -9.91 9.93
N LEU A 173 6.27 -10.99 10.45
CA LEU A 173 7.26 -11.79 9.69
C LEU A 173 6.64 -12.68 8.61
N ASP A 174 5.36 -13.02 8.79
CA ASP A 174 4.63 -13.87 7.85
C ASP A 174 4.21 -13.06 6.62
N ARG A 175 4.70 -13.48 5.44
CA ARG A 175 4.43 -12.80 4.17
C ARG A 175 2.95 -12.82 3.79
N SER A 176 2.23 -13.88 4.14
CA SER A 176 0.79 -13.97 3.86
C SER A 176 0.00 -12.95 4.69
N HIS A 177 0.42 -12.72 5.95
CA HIS A 177 -0.17 -11.69 6.80
C HIS A 177 0.15 -10.28 6.29
N VAL A 178 1.38 -10.04 5.83
CA VAL A 178 1.75 -8.75 5.20
C VAL A 178 0.89 -8.49 3.97
N GLN A 179 0.78 -9.48 3.07
CA GLN A 179 -0.02 -9.34 1.85
C GLN A 179 -1.50 -9.12 2.17
N LYS A 180 -2.06 -9.86 3.14
CA LYS A 180 -3.45 -9.70 3.56
C LYS A 180 -3.72 -8.31 4.13
N LEU A 181 -2.83 -7.81 4.99
CA LEU A 181 -2.93 -6.46 5.54
C LEU A 181 -2.88 -5.40 4.43
N GLN A 182 -1.96 -5.54 3.47
CA GLN A 182 -1.81 -4.61 2.35
C GLN A 182 -3.06 -4.57 1.47
N LEU A 183 -3.53 -5.73 0.99
CA LEU A 183 -4.70 -5.81 0.12
C LEU A 183 -5.97 -5.28 0.81
N LYS A 184 -6.15 -5.59 2.10
CA LYS A 184 -7.29 -5.10 2.88
C LYS A 184 -7.22 -3.60 3.14
N SER A 185 -6.02 -3.07 3.41
CA SER A 185 -5.81 -1.63 3.57
C SER A 185 -6.07 -0.89 2.26
N LEU A 186 -5.59 -1.44 1.14
CA LEU A 186 -5.80 -0.89 -0.20
C LEU A 186 -7.29 -0.83 -0.55
N ASP A 187 -8.04 -1.92 -0.34
CA ASP A 187 -9.49 -1.92 -0.52
C ASP A 187 -10.19 -0.88 0.37
N THR A 188 -9.75 -0.75 1.63
CA THR A 188 -10.33 0.22 2.56
C THR A 188 -10.04 1.68 2.15
N VAL A 189 -8.84 1.96 1.63
CA VAL A 189 -8.45 3.29 1.15
C VAL A 189 -9.20 3.70 -0.11
N LEU A 190 -9.37 2.76 -1.05
CA LEU A 190 -10.00 3.03 -2.34
C LEU A 190 -11.54 3.05 -2.26
N PHE A 191 -12.13 2.32 -1.32
CA PHE A 191 -13.57 2.05 -1.32
C PHE A 191 -14.28 2.31 0.01
N GLY A 192 -13.57 2.81 1.02
CA GLY A 192 -14.15 3.14 2.32
C GLY A 192 -14.29 1.95 3.26
N ALA A 193 -15.09 2.12 4.30
CA ALA A 193 -15.29 1.09 5.31
C ALA A 193 -15.86 -0.20 4.69
N PRO A 194 -15.37 -1.39 5.08
CA PRO A 194 -16.08 -2.62 4.78
C PRO A 194 -17.51 -2.60 5.32
N LEU A 195 -18.46 -3.11 4.53
CA LEU A 195 -19.89 -3.13 4.85
C LEU A 195 -20.23 -3.93 6.13
N SER A 196 -19.30 -4.74 6.61
CA SER A 196 -19.40 -5.46 7.88
C SER A 196 -18.21 -5.12 8.76
N MET A 197 -18.35 -4.05 9.54
CA MET A 197 -17.64 -3.84 10.80
C MET A 197 -18.65 -3.84 11.94
#